data_AF-A0A7T8FFX0-F1
#
_entry.id   AF-A0A7T8FFX0-F1
#
_cell.length_a   1.000
_cell.length_b   1.000
_cell.length_c   1.000
_cell.angle_alpha   90.00
_cell.angle_beta   90.00
_cell.angle_gamma   90.00
#
_symmetry.space_group_name_H-M   'P 1'
#
loop_
_entity.id
_entity.type
_entity.pdbx_description
1 polymer ?
#
loop_
_entity_poly.entity_id
_entity_poly.type
_entity_poly.pdbx_seq_one_letter_code
_entity_poly.pdbx_strand_id
1 'polypeptide(L)'
;MSGSKNAVERKLAELESLWLEASDDENIRIFIWRTPADSDRLIHVFFALQEERQNGFTTPDLFIRFNTPFETRYGYSHELEEEFIERVNVTEFPESRWQSTRLRPCYRTDTLYRLLSDFAHYHQDYLRYLAVLLTPASVSNADSNQRFINELSQHIVTEASRFRLLLVDTHENPDWQWLLERFPENTRLLTPDISEDELMRQTLNETPTSDGTAMLRFRQRMTDTFISLKKGAAAQTEQLAQKALELARQQGWGEQQVIMLSMAAGGWLQEKHAQNAIKNYRLAVQTSADLPPESRHSLITQNLMGEGNAWFMDKNHKQASDAYYRSAQEALNIPSLLLAMEGYRMAGFSLMSVTPPPAEIVQHYYAALKTGLSMNNEERTQSGFMQIFRDLLNWLSPEATSRSDDFSKRYLKGQAELIQQAEEAVNQAGHSDITATVVQHDNELTKKMEVLFQNILLERESMLSQEKPIYQQVLRLARQYSHAFWTPGIEITHPLNKPVETWSFKSPLVMLKTMLLEEGIYSLFVNVVSDKQRMKS
;
A
#
# COMPACT_ATOMS: atom_id res chain seq x y z
N MET A 1 42.52 5.25 1.03
CA MET A 1 42.47 3.80 0.72
C MET A 1 41.10 3.54 0.12
N SER A 2 41.00 3.35 -1.21
CA SER A 2 39.72 3.05 -1.85
C SER A 2 39.36 1.59 -1.55
N GLY A 3 38.48 1.36 -0.57
CA GLY A 3 37.81 0.07 -0.45
C GLY A 3 37.11 -0.25 -1.76
N SER A 4 37.18 -1.50 -2.22
CA SER A 4 36.41 -1.96 -3.37
C SER A 4 34.94 -1.62 -3.15
N LYS A 5 34.30 -0.91 -4.09
CA LYS A 5 32.88 -0.59 -4.00
C LYS A 5 32.07 -1.88 -3.89
N ASN A 6 31.13 -1.94 -2.94
CA ASN A 6 30.22 -3.07 -2.80
C ASN A 6 29.19 -3.10 -3.97
N ALA A 7 28.41 -4.17 -4.10
CA ALA A 7 27.41 -4.32 -5.16
C ALA A 7 26.43 -3.13 -5.28
N VAL A 8 25.94 -2.61 -4.14
CA VAL A 8 25.02 -1.47 -4.09
C VAL A 8 25.71 -0.18 -4.58
N GLU A 9 26.92 0.09 -4.10
CA GLU A 9 27.72 1.27 -4.50
C GLU A 9 28.09 1.26 -5.99
N ARG A 10 28.31 0.07 -6.57
CA ARG A 10 28.52 -0.08 -8.02
C ARG A 10 27.24 0.25 -8.79
N LYS A 11 26.09 -0.26 -8.37
CA LYS A 11 24.81 0.05 -9.02
C LYS A 11 24.43 1.52 -8.89
N LEU A 12 24.69 2.17 -7.76
CA LEU A 12 24.50 3.62 -7.62
C LEU A 12 25.38 4.43 -8.60
N ALA A 13 26.62 4.00 -8.83
CA ALA A 13 27.50 4.64 -9.83
C ALA A 13 27.03 4.42 -11.28
N GLU A 14 26.38 3.29 -11.57
CA GLU A 14 25.73 3.06 -12.87
C GLU A 14 24.55 4.02 -13.06
N LEU A 15 23.73 4.25 -12.03
CA LEU A 15 22.62 5.21 -12.09
C LEU A 15 23.10 6.65 -12.28
N GLU A 16 24.18 7.03 -11.59
CA GLU A 16 24.85 8.31 -11.78
C GLU A 16 25.31 8.49 -13.23
N SER A 17 25.99 7.49 -13.80
CA SER A 17 26.46 7.54 -15.18
C SER A 17 25.30 7.64 -16.17
N LEU A 18 24.23 6.88 -15.94
CA LEU A 18 23.01 6.91 -16.77
C LEU A 18 22.35 8.30 -16.76
N TRP A 19 22.28 8.94 -15.58
CA TRP A 19 21.78 10.30 -15.47
C TRP A 19 22.64 11.28 -16.28
N LEU A 20 23.96 11.25 -16.09
CA LEU A 20 24.88 12.17 -16.75
C LEU A 20 24.84 12.04 -18.28
N GLU A 21 24.77 10.81 -18.80
CA GLU A 21 24.64 10.54 -20.24
C GLU A 21 23.30 11.04 -20.78
N ALA A 22 22.20 10.74 -20.09
CA ALA A 22 20.87 11.12 -20.57
C ALA A 22 20.62 12.64 -20.51
N SER A 23 21.23 13.32 -19.55
CA SER A 23 21.09 14.77 -19.34
C SER A 23 22.10 15.62 -20.11
N ASP A 24 22.98 15.00 -20.91
CA ASP A 24 23.92 15.71 -21.77
C ASP A 24 23.20 16.45 -22.92
N ASP A 25 22.07 15.92 -23.39
CA ASP A 25 21.22 16.59 -24.37
C ASP A 25 20.34 17.68 -23.71
N GLU A 26 20.70 18.95 -23.93
CA GLU A 26 19.99 20.11 -23.37
C GLU A 26 18.52 20.22 -23.81
N ASN A 27 18.12 19.57 -24.92
CA ASN A 27 16.73 19.56 -25.38
C ASN A 27 15.84 18.65 -24.53
N ILE A 28 16.43 17.66 -23.85
CA ILE A 28 15.73 16.79 -22.93
C ILE A 28 15.53 17.53 -21.60
N ARG A 29 14.27 17.71 -21.23
CA ARG A 29 13.87 18.48 -20.04
C ARG A 29 13.01 17.69 -19.06
N ILE A 30 12.44 16.59 -19.50
CA ILE A 30 11.61 15.69 -18.69
C ILE A 30 12.27 14.32 -18.71
N PHE A 31 12.50 13.75 -17.53
CA PHE A 31 13.07 12.42 -17.38
C PHE A 31 12.12 11.53 -16.60
N ILE A 32 11.87 10.35 -17.14
CA ILE A 32 11.06 9.32 -16.49
C ILE A 32 12.01 8.18 -16.15
N TRP A 33 12.18 7.92 -14.87
CA TRP A 33 12.89 6.74 -14.38
C TRP A 33 11.88 5.60 -14.25
N ARG A 34 12.07 4.55 -15.04
CA ARG A 34 11.19 3.39 -15.04
C ARG A 34 11.93 2.14 -14.64
N THR A 35 11.52 1.55 -13.52
CA THR A 35 12.11 0.34 -12.98
C THR A 35 11.07 -0.76 -12.82
N PRO A 36 11.48 -2.02 -12.62
CA PRO A 36 10.60 -3.01 -12.03
C PRO A 36 10.04 -2.50 -10.69
N ALA A 37 8.79 -2.81 -10.36
CA ALA A 37 8.19 -2.40 -9.09
C ALA A 37 8.95 -2.92 -7.85
N ASP A 38 9.68 -4.03 -7.96
CA ASP A 38 10.52 -4.57 -6.89
C ASP A 38 11.91 -3.90 -6.77
N SER A 39 12.25 -3.00 -7.70
CA SER A 39 13.57 -2.35 -7.78
C SER A 39 13.55 -0.83 -7.55
N ASP A 40 12.38 -0.23 -7.25
CA ASP A 40 12.19 1.22 -7.12
C ASP A 40 13.03 1.86 -5.99
N ARG A 41 13.26 1.12 -4.91
CA ARG A 41 13.98 1.57 -3.72
C ARG A 41 15.38 2.08 -4.04
N LEU A 42 16.07 1.47 -4.99
CA LEU A 42 17.43 1.88 -5.35
C LEU A 42 17.46 3.26 -6.01
N ILE A 43 16.41 3.60 -6.78
CA ILE A 43 16.24 4.92 -7.37
C ILE A 43 16.04 5.98 -6.28
N HIS A 44 15.21 5.68 -5.28
CA HIS A 44 15.01 6.60 -4.16
C HIS A 44 16.27 6.79 -3.32
N VAL A 45 17.08 5.75 -3.14
CA VAL A 45 18.40 5.85 -2.48
C VAL A 45 19.35 6.72 -3.30
N PHE A 46 19.39 6.53 -4.62
CA PHE A 46 20.20 7.38 -5.50
C PHE A 46 19.86 8.86 -5.33
N PHE A 47 18.58 9.23 -5.39
CA PHE A 47 18.16 10.62 -5.20
C PHE A 47 18.48 11.16 -3.81
N ALA A 48 18.25 10.38 -2.75
CA ALA A 48 18.58 10.79 -1.39
C ALA A 48 20.09 11.10 -1.23
N LEU A 49 20.96 10.30 -1.84
CA LEU A 49 22.41 10.55 -1.82
C LEU A 49 22.81 11.81 -2.60
N GLN A 50 22.10 12.14 -3.69
CA GLN A 50 22.34 13.40 -4.42
C GLN A 50 21.86 14.65 -3.65
N GLU A 51 20.90 14.50 -2.73
CA GLU A 51 20.45 15.59 -1.86
C GLU A 51 21.45 15.88 -0.72
N GLU A 52 22.22 14.88 -0.28
CA GLU A 52 23.17 14.98 0.85
C GLU A 52 24.49 15.70 0.46
N ARG A 53 24.50 17.03 0.55
CA ARG A 53 25.68 17.88 0.25
C ARG A 53 26.95 17.54 1.04
N GLN A 54 26.86 16.89 2.19
CA GLN A 54 28.00 16.63 3.08
C GLN A 54 29.06 15.70 2.46
N ASN A 55 28.70 14.91 1.45
CA ASN A 55 29.62 14.02 0.74
C ASN A 55 30.22 14.63 -0.54
N GLY A 56 29.88 15.89 -0.86
CA GLY A 56 30.12 16.48 -2.18
C GLY A 56 29.18 15.87 -3.22
N PHE A 57 28.53 16.69 -4.04
CA PHE A 57 27.69 16.16 -5.11
C PHE A 57 28.52 15.27 -6.04
N THR A 58 28.04 14.07 -6.36
CA THR A 58 28.71 13.24 -7.37
C THR A 58 28.36 13.68 -8.79
N THR A 59 27.28 14.47 -8.94
CA THR A 59 26.85 15.11 -10.18
C THR A 59 26.97 16.65 -10.10
N PRO A 60 27.05 17.37 -11.23
CA PRO A 60 27.05 18.84 -11.23
C PRO A 60 25.64 19.46 -11.10
N ASP A 61 24.62 18.67 -10.76
CA ASP A 61 23.21 19.09 -10.73
C ASP A 61 22.68 19.15 -9.29
N LEU A 62 21.75 20.06 -9.03
CA LEU A 62 21.05 20.13 -7.75
C LEU A 62 19.76 19.33 -7.82
N PHE A 63 19.70 18.24 -7.06
CA PHE A 63 18.49 17.43 -6.92
C PHE A 63 17.63 17.93 -5.78
N ILE A 64 16.32 18.00 -6.02
CA ILE A 64 15.31 18.31 -5.00
C ILE A 64 14.13 17.37 -5.21
N ARG A 65 13.83 16.55 -4.20
CA ARG A 65 12.65 15.70 -4.16
C ARG A 65 11.57 16.33 -3.31
N PHE A 66 10.37 16.48 -3.87
CA PHE A 66 9.16 16.86 -3.14
C PHE A 66 8.33 15.63 -2.79
N ASN A 67 7.88 15.57 -1.54
CA ASN A 67 6.96 14.55 -1.04
C ASN A 67 5.61 15.14 -0.56
N THR A 68 5.39 16.43 -0.82
CA THR A 68 4.15 17.16 -0.54
C THR A 68 2.93 16.37 -1.04
N PRO A 69 1.87 16.16 -0.24
CA PRO A 69 0.62 15.55 -0.70
C PRO A 69 -0.03 16.36 -1.83
N PHE A 70 -0.62 15.67 -2.81
CA PHE A 70 -1.39 16.32 -3.88
C PHE A 70 -2.89 16.32 -3.53
N GLU A 71 -3.42 17.48 -3.17
CA GLU A 71 -4.86 17.68 -2.88
C GLU A 71 -5.58 18.40 -4.02
N THR A 72 -5.07 19.57 -4.42
CA THR A 72 -5.56 20.39 -5.53
C THR A 72 -4.38 20.97 -6.30
N ARG A 73 -4.56 21.33 -7.58
CA ARG A 73 -3.47 21.92 -8.39
C ARG A 73 -2.89 23.21 -7.81
N TYR A 74 -3.76 24.12 -7.36
CA TYR A 74 -3.32 25.41 -6.85
C TYR A 74 -2.70 25.30 -5.46
N GLY A 75 -3.25 24.42 -4.60
CA GLY A 75 -2.68 24.14 -3.28
C GLY A 75 -1.32 23.49 -3.41
N TYR A 76 -1.22 22.43 -4.23
CA TYR A 76 0.03 21.72 -4.49
C TYR A 76 1.11 22.64 -5.07
N SER A 77 0.77 23.50 -6.04
CA SER A 77 1.70 24.50 -6.60
C SER A 77 2.28 25.42 -5.51
N HIS A 78 1.44 25.88 -4.58
CA HIS A 78 1.85 26.79 -3.52
C HIS A 78 2.63 26.10 -2.41
N GLU A 79 2.26 24.86 -2.05
CA GLU A 79 3.01 24.07 -1.07
C GLU A 79 4.40 23.68 -1.60
N LEU A 80 4.53 23.33 -2.89
CA LEU A 80 5.84 23.12 -3.53
C LEU A 80 6.71 24.38 -3.49
N GLU A 81 6.12 25.55 -3.70
CA GLU A 81 6.82 26.83 -3.53
C GLU A 81 7.33 27.00 -2.11
N GLU A 82 6.47 26.88 -1.09
CA GLU A 82 6.85 27.09 0.30
C GLU A 82 7.96 26.11 0.72
N GLU A 83 7.81 24.82 0.40
CA GLU A 83 8.82 23.80 0.68
C GLU A 83 10.15 24.11 -0.04
N PHE A 84 10.09 24.56 -1.29
CA PHE A 84 11.28 24.97 -2.05
C PHE A 84 11.99 26.16 -1.39
N ILE A 85 11.24 27.19 -1.01
CA ILE A 85 11.78 28.40 -0.39
C ILE A 85 12.39 28.09 0.98
N GLU A 86 11.75 27.24 1.79
CA GLU A 86 12.30 26.78 3.06
C GLU A 86 13.65 26.09 2.86
N ARG A 87 13.74 25.15 1.91
CA ARG A 87 14.99 24.44 1.57
C ARG A 87 16.08 25.41 1.11
N VAL A 88 15.75 26.34 0.21
CA VAL A 88 16.71 27.33 -0.29
C VAL A 88 17.20 28.25 0.83
N ASN A 89 16.33 28.65 1.77
CA ASN A 89 16.68 29.56 2.86
C ASN A 89 17.66 28.98 3.88
N VAL A 90 17.65 27.65 4.08
CA VAL A 90 18.59 26.96 4.99
C VAL A 90 19.83 26.43 4.28
N THR A 91 19.85 26.51 2.95
CA THR A 91 20.97 26.05 2.13
C THR A 91 21.97 27.18 1.92
N GLU A 92 23.23 26.96 2.28
CA GLU A 92 24.30 27.92 2.01
C GLU A 92 24.69 27.89 0.52
N PHE A 93 24.65 29.05 -0.13
CA PHE A 93 25.16 29.29 -1.48
C PHE A 93 26.28 30.33 -1.44
N PRO A 94 27.28 30.26 -2.33
CA PRO A 94 28.43 31.18 -2.30
C PRO A 94 28.11 32.65 -2.63
N GLU A 95 26.98 32.95 -3.27
CA GLU A 95 26.61 34.28 -3.76
C GLU A 95 25.64 35.05 -2.84
N SER A 96 25.33 36.30 -3.22
CA SER A 96 24.22 37.05 -2.65
C SER A 96 22.91 36.26 -2.71
N ARG A 97 22.07 36.46 -1.70
CA ARG A 97 20.80 35.72 -1.55
C ARG A 97 19.87 35.99 -2.74
N TRP A 98 19.52 34.94 -3.47
CA TRP A 98 18.50 34.95 -4.52
C TRP A 98 17.17 35.51 -3.98
N GLN A 99 16.49 36.36 -4.78
CA GLN A 99 15.28 37.06 -4.37
C GLN A 99 14.03 36.54 -5.09
N SER A 100 13.27 35.69 -4.41
CA SER A 100 12.04 35.09 -4.95
C SER A 100 10.77 35.94 -4.78
N THR A 101 10.81 37.07 -4.07
CA THR A 101 9.60 37.80 -3.62
C THR A 101 8.65 38.23 -4.73
N ARG A 102 9.15 38.47 -5.95
CA ARG A 102 8.34 38.90 -7.10
C ARG A 102 7.65 37.76 -7.84
N LEU A 103 8.05 36.52 -7.57
CA LEU A 103 7.56 35.32 -8.23
C LEU A 103 6.51 34.58 -7.38
N ARG A 104 6.11 35.17 -6.25
CA ARG A 104 5.27 34.56 -5.21
C ARG A 104 4.00 35.38 -5.00
N PRO A 105 2.87 34.76 -4.61
CA PRO A 105 2.67 33.31 -4.41
C PRO A 105 2.45 32.54 -5.72
N CYS A 106 2.74 31.25 -5.71
CA CYS A 106 2.65 30.31 -6.82
C CYS A 106 1.40 29.44 -6.73
N TYR A 107 0.22 29.98 -7.04
CA TYR A 107 -1.03 29.19 -7.12
C TYR A 107 -1.26 28.54 -8.49
N ARG A 108 -0.32 28.68 -9.43
CA ARG A 108 -0.42 28.16 -10.79
C ARG A 108 0.89 27.52 -11.24
N THR A 109 0.78 26.54 -12.12
CA THR A 109 1.93 25.82 -12.70
C THR A 109 2.90 26.76 -13.42
N ASP A 110 2.42 27.81 -14.10
CA ASP A 110 3.28 28.77 -14.79
C ASP A 110 4.10 29.62 -13.80
N THR A 111 3.50 30.03 -12.69
CA THR A 111 4.21 30.76 -11.63
C THR A 111 5.25 29.89 -10.91
N LEU A 112 4.91 28.63 -10.61
CA LEU A 112 5.87 27.67 -10.06
C LEU A 112 7.03 27.39 -11.02
N TYR A 113 6.74 27.17 -12.30
CA TYR A 113 7.76 27.00 -13.33
C TYR A 113 8.72 28.20 -13.37
N ARG A 114 8.19 29.43 -13.40
CA ARG A 114 9.01 30.65 -13.40
C ARG A 114 9.89 30.75 -12.15
N LEU A 115 9.37 30.42 -10.97
CA LEU A 115 10.13 30.39 -9.72
C LEU A 115 11.34 29.44 -9.80
N LEU A 116 11.10 28.19 -10.21
CA LEU A 116 12.15 27.16 -10.29
C LEU A 116 13.16 27.48 -11.40
N SER A 117 12.69 27.98 -12.54
CA SER A 117 13.54 28.38 -13.66
C SER A 117 14.42 29.59 -13.31
N ASP A 118 13.86 30.60 -12.62
CA ASP A 118 14.60 31.79 -12.20
C ASP A 118 15.72 31.42 -11.21
N PHE A 119 15.42 30.54 -10.24
CA PHE A 119 16.45 30.00 -9.34
C PHE A 119 17.56 29.26 -10.11
N ALA A 120 17.18 28.35 -11.02
CA ALA A 120 18.15 27.57 -11.79
C ALA A 120 19.03 28.45 -12.69
N HIS A 121 18.47 29.56 -13.19
CA HIS A 121 19.22 30.55 -13.96
C HIS A 121 20.17 31.37 -13.08
N TYR A 122 19.70 31.84 -11.92
CA TYR A 122 20.50 32.63 -10.98
C TYR A 122 21.75 31.87 -10.52
N HIS A 123 21.63 30.57 -10.26
CA HIS A 123 22.73 29.74 -9.77
C HIS A 123 23.51 28.97 -10.86
N GLN A 124 23.37 29.35 -12.13
CA GLN A 124 23.94 28.59 -13.26
C GLN A 124 25.48 28.41 -13.22
N ASP A 125 26.20 29.25 -12.49
CA ASP A 125 27.66 29.15 -12.33
C ASP A 125 28.06 28.04 -11.34
N TYR A 126 27.12 27.52 -10.55
CA TYR A 126 27.35 26.50 -9.51
C TYR A 126 26.64 25.18 -9.77
N LEU A 127 25.56 25.20 -10.54
CA LEU A 127 24.80 24.01 -10.91
C LEU A 127 24.55 24.00 -12.41
N ARG A 128 24.72 22.84 -13.03
CA ARG A 128 24.36 22.64 -14.43
C ARG A 128 22.85 22.69 -14.59
N TYR A 129 22.12 21.90 -13.79
CA TYR A 129 20.66 21.87 -13.75
C TYR A 129 20.08 21.88 -12.32
N LEU A 130 18.85 22.38 -12.22
CA LEU A 130 17.96 22.09 -11.10
C LEU A 130 17.09 20.90 -11.50
N ALA A 131 17.31 19.74 -10.89
CA ALA A 131 16.59 18.52 -11.18
C ALA A 131 15.55 18.23 -10.08
N VAL A 132 14.28 18.47 -10.37
CA VAL A 132 13.19 18.31 -9.40
C VAL A 132 12.49 16.98 -9.61
N LEU A 133 12.49 16.16 -8.56
CA LEU A 133 11.72 14.93 -8.49
C LEU A 133 10.39 15.19 -7.78
N LEU A 134 9.29 14.90 -8.46
CA LEU A 134 7.96 14.94 -7.87
C LEU A 134 7.55 13.52 -7.46
N THR A 135 7.42 13.29 -6.14
CA THR A 135 6.97 12.03 -5.55
C THR A 135 5.92 12.31 -4.46
N PRO A 136 4.70 12.77 -4.82
CA PRO A 136 3.68 13.10 -3.83
C PRO A 136 3.41 11.93 -2.89
N ALA A 137 3.38 12.17 -1.57
CA ALA A 137 3.13 11.11 -0.59
C ALA A 137 1.72 10.49 -0.72
N SER A 138 0.77 11.28 -1.22
CA SER A 138 -0.58 10.84 -1.57
C SER A 138 -1.12 11.68 -2.72
N VAL A 139 -2.06 11.13 -3.49
CA VAL A 139 -2.75 11.81 -4.57
C VAL A 139 -4.25 11.66 -4.38
N SER A 140 -4.91 12.74 -3.98
CA SER A 140 -6.37 12.74 -3.73
C SER A 140 -7.19 12.63 -5.01
N ASN A 141 -6.66 13.11 -6.14
CA ASN A 141 -7.29 13.01 -7.46
C ASN A 141 -6.25 12.80 -8.57
N ALA A 142 -6.22 11.60 -9.13
CA ALA A 142 -5.26 11.20 -10.16
C ALA A 142 -5.40 12.02 -11.46
N ASP A 143 -6.62 12.31 -11.91
CA ASP A 143 -6.87 13.09 -13.13
C ASP A 143 -6.38 14.53 -12.96
N SER A 144 -6.60 15.13 -11.78
CA SER A 144 -6.10 16.46 -11.45
C SER A 144 -4.56 16.48 -11.42
N ASN A 145 -3.93 15.48 -10.81
CA ASN A 145 -2.46 15.34 -10.81
C ASN A 145 -1.89 15.21 -12.23
N GLN A 146 -2.51 14.39 -13.09
CA GLN A 146 -2.08 14.29 -14.50
C GLN A 146 -2.19 15.63 -15.24
N ARG A 147 -3.25 16.41 -14.99
CA ARG A 147 -3.38 17.76 -15.55
C ARG A 147 -2.30 18.71 -15.06
N PHE A 148 -1.99 18.69 -13.75
CA PHE A 148 -0.89 19.47 -13.17
C PHE A 148 0.44 19.17 -13.87
N ILE A 149 0.79 17.88 -13.96
CA ILE A 149 2.04 17.44 -14.60
C ILE A 149 2.05 17.86 -16.08
N ASN A 150 0.95 17.67 -16.80
CA ASN A 150 0.85 18.08 -18.20
C ASN A 150 1.05 19.59 -18.37
N GLU A 151 0.44 20.43 -17.53
CA GLU A 151 0.59 21.89 -17.58
C GLU A 151 2.02 22.32 -17.25
N LEU A 152 2.62 21.76 -16.19
CA LEU A 152 4.02 22.03 -15.84
C LEU A 152 4.97 21.61 -16.97
N SER A 153 4.76 20.41 -17.54
CA SER A 153 5.54 19.92 -18.69
C SER A 153 5.44 20.84 -19.91
N GLN A 154 4.25 21.40 -20.20
CA GLN A 154 4.07 22.35 -21.31
C GLN A 154 4.94 23.60 -21.16
N HIS A 155 5.03 24.16 -19.95
CA HIS A 155 5.92 25.29 -19.68
C HIS A 155 7.39 24.90 -19.84
N ILE A 156 7.77 23.75 -19.28
CA ILE A 156 9.14 23.22 -19.35
C ILE A 156 9.61 23.04 -20.80
N VAL A 157 8.79 22.50 -21.68
CA VAL A 157 9.20 22.25 -23.08
C VAL A 157 9.19 23.51 -23.93
N THR A 158 8.30 24.46 -23.65
CA THR A 158 8.14 25.68 -24.46
C THR A 158 9.22 26.72 -24.16
N GLU A 159 9.61 26.85 -22.90
CA GLU A 159 10.51 27.90 -22.42
C GLU A 159 11.88 27.31 -22.03
N ALA A 160 12.95 27.79 -22.68
CA ALA A 160 14.30 27.30 -22.42
C ALA A 160 14.73 27.63 -20.98
N SER A 161 15.09 26.60 -20.21
CA SER A 161 15.49 26.74 -18.82
C SER A 161 16.50 25.65 -18.42
N ARG A 162 17.17 25.86 -17.29
CA ARG A 162 18.03 24.86 -16.61
C ARG A 162 17.25 23.97 -15.64
N PHE A 163 15.93 24.11 -15.61
CA PHE A 163 15.03 23.28 -14.81
C PHE A 163 14.77 21.96 -15.54
N ARG A 164 14.88 20.84 -14.82
CA ARG A 164 14.59 19.48 -15.28
C ARG A 164 13.55 18.83 -14.36
N LEU A 165 12.50 18.28 -14.97
CA LEU A 165 11.48 17.52 -14.24
C LEU A 165 11.85 16.04 -14.27
N LEU A 166 11.88 15.44 -13.09
CA LEU A 166 12.08 14.01 -12.88
C LEU A 166 10.79 13.40 -12.36
N LEU A 167 10.41 12.28 -12.97
CA LEU A 167 9.29 11.45 -12.56
C LEU A 167 9.76 9.99 -12.44
N VAL A 168 9.09 9.22 -11.60
CA VAL A 168 9.33 7.79 -11.41
C VAL A 168 8.03 7.05 -11.68
N ASP A 169 8.11 5.96 -12.44
CA ASP A 169 7.02 4.99 -12.61
C ASP A 169 7.62 3.56 -12.72
N THR A 170 6.76 2.55 -12.90
CA THR A 170 7.21 1.16 -13.00
C THR A 170 6.89 0.53 -14.36
N HIS A 171 7.53 -0.60 -14.68
CA HIS A 171 7.18 -1.36 -15.88
C HIS A 171 5.75 -1.89 -15.83
N GLU A 172 5.28 -2.24 -14.63
CA GLU A 172 3.93 -2.75 -14.38
C GLU A 172 2.88 -1.63 -14.46
N ASN A 173 3.23 -0.43 -14.00
CA ASN A 173 2.38 0.77 -13.99
C ASN A 173 3.13 1.95 -14.63
N PRO A 174 3.17 2.02 -15.98
CA PRO A 174 3.90 3.07 -16.70
C PRO A 174 3.10 4.38 -16.75
N ASP A 175 2.83 4.97 -15.59
CA ASP A 175 1.93 6.12 -15.40
C ASP A 175 2.28 7.34 -16.25
N TRP A 176 3.55 7.48 -16.64
CA TRP A 176 4.08 8.62 -17.40
C TRP A 176 4.33 8.33 -18.89
N GLN A 177 3.91 7.17 -19.39
CA GLN A 177 4.10 6.80 -20.80
C GLN A 177 3.56 7.86 -21.77
N TRP A 178 2.43 8.48 -21.45
CA TRP A 178 1.79 9.51 -22.27
C TRP A 178 2.65 10.77 -22.44
N LEU A 179 3.60 11.06 -21.53
CA LEU A 179 4.53 12.20 -21.68
C LEU A 179 5.56 11.94 -22.79
N LEU A 180 6.03 10.69 -22.93
CA LEU A 180 6.93 10.29 -24.03
C LEU A 180 6.24 10.43 -25.38
N GLU A 181 4.95 10.13 -25.44
CA GLU A 181 4.14 10.24 -26.66
C GLU A 181 3.81 11.69 -27.01
N ARG A 182 3.55 12.52 -25.98
CA ARG A 182 3.16 13.92 -26.15
C ARG A 182 4.35 14.85 -26.42
N PHE A 183 5.50 14.60 -25.78
CA PHE A 183 6.70 15.43 -25.87
C PHE A 183 7.95 14.57 -26.20
N PRO A 184 7.97 13.87 -27.35
CA PRO A 184 9.02 12.87 -27.66
C PRO A 184 10.43 13.48 -27.79
N GLU A 185 10.53 14.73 -28.23
CA GLU A 185 11.82 15.42 -28.42
C GLU A 185 12.39 16.00 -27.12
N ASN A 186 11.57 16.10 -26.07
CA ASN A 186 11.95 16.72 -24.80
C ASN A 186 11.91 15.76 -23.61
N THR A 187 11.45 14.53 -23.82
CA THR A 187 11.26 13.53 -22.76
C THR A 187 12.16 12.33 -22.98
N ARG A 188 12.87 11.91 -21.94
CA ARG A 188 13.71 10.70 -21.97
C ARG A 188 13.24 9.69 -20.95
N LEU A 189 13.07 8.45 -21.41
CA LEU A 189 12.89 7.30 -20.55
C LEU A 189 14.25 6.74 -20.14
N LEU A 190 14.45 6.59 -18.84
CA LEU A 190 15.61 5.95 -18.23
C LEU A 190 15.17 4.61 -17.67
N THR A 191 15.63 3.51 -18.28
CA THR A 191 15.36 2.13 -17.84
C THR A 191 16.64 1.50 -17.32
N PRO A 192 17.05 1.80 -16.08
CA PRO A 192 18.26 1.19 -15.53
C PRO A 192 18.07 -0.32 -15.37
N ASP A 193 19.11 -1.06 -15.69
CA ASP A 193 19.14 -2.52 -15.52
C ASP A 193 19.36 -2.87 -14.05
N ILE A 194 18.27 -2.84 -13.29
CA ILE A 194 18.23 -3.16 -11.86
C ILE A 194 17.46 -4.45 -11.66
N SER A 195 18.20 -5.50 -11.35
CA SER A 195 17.67 -6.76 -10.84
C SER A 195 17.87 -6.81 -9.33
N GLU A 196 16.81 -6.60 -8.54
CA GLU A 196 16.86 -6.77 -7.08
C GLU A 196 17.33 -8.19 -6.71
N ASP A 197 16.91 -9.20 -7.48
CA ASP A 197 17.30 -10.60 -7.30
C ASP A 197 18.83 -10.80 -7.47
N GLU A 198 19.43 -10.13 -8.46
CA GLU A 198 20.88 -10.16 -8.66
C GLU A 198 21.61 -9.38 -7.59
N LEU A 199 21.11 -8.19 -7.23
CA LEU A 199 21.69 -7.36 -6.19
C LEU A 199 21.67 -8.09 -4.83
N MET A 200 20.60 -8.81 -4.52
CA MET A 200 20.48 -9.67 -3.35
C MET A 200 21.54 -10.78 -3.36
N ARG A 201 21.74 -11.47 -4.49
CA ARG A 201 22.80 -12.49 -4.64
C ARG A 201 24.19 -11.91 -4.46
N GLN A 202 24.50 -10.80 -5.13
CA GLN A 202 25.81 -10.16 -5.05
C GLN A 202 26.11 -9.67 -3.63
N THR A 203 25.14 -9.00 -3.00
CA THR A 203 25.26 -8.52 -1.62
C THR A 203 25.50 -9.68 -0.64
N LEU A 204 24.76 -10.78 -0.78
CA LEU A 204 24.97 -11.96 0.05
C LEU A 204 26.37 -12.56 -0.13
N ASN A 205 26.87 -12.62 -1.37
CA ASN A 205 28.18 -13.18 -1.68
C ASN A 205 29.34 -12.30 -1.22
N GLU A 206 29.12 -10.99 -1.14
CA GLU A 206 30.12 -10.00 -0.70
C GLU A 206 30.07 -9.75 0.81
N THR A 207 29.01 -10.19 1.49
CA THR A 207 28.86 -10.03 2.95
C THR A 207 29.82 -10.99 3.69
N PRO A 208 30.73 -10.48 4.53
CA PRO A 208 31.58 -11.31 5.36
C PRO A 208 30.74 -12.22 6.27
N THR A 209 30.99 -13.53 6.23
CA THR A 209 30.21 -14.50 7.00
C THR A 209 31.00 -14.98 8.22
N SER A 210 30.44 -14.78 9.42
CA SER A 210 31.05 -15.19 10.69
C SER A 210 30.58 -16.54 11.23
N ASP A 211 29.50 -17.11 10.70
CA ASP A 211 28.85 -18.34 11.16
C ASP A 211 29.12 -19.58 10.28
N GLY A 212 30.10 -19.47 9.38
CA GLY A 212 30.69 -20.58 8.64
C GLY A 212 30.17 -20.78 7.22
N THR A 213 30.92 -21.56 6.44
CA THR A 213 30.70 -21.74 4.99
C THR A 213 29.42 -22.51 4.66
N ALA A 214 28.98 -23.42 5.54
CA ALA A 214 27.74 -24.16 5.36
C ALA A 214 26.52 -23.24 5.43
N MET A 215 26.51 -22.28 6.36
CA MET A 215 25.39 -21.34 6.52
C MET A 215 25.33 -20.35 5.36
N LEU A 216 26.48 -19.85 4.88
CA LEU A 216 26.54 -19.06 3.66
C LEU A 216 25.93 -19.81 2.46
N ARG A 217 26.33 -21.08 2.25
CA ARG A 217 25.77 -21.92 1.19
C ARG A 217 24.27 -22.14 1.33
N PHE A 218 23.78 -22.27 2.56
CA PHE A 218 22.35 -22.39 2.81
C PHE A 218 21.60 -21.10 2.46
N ARG A 219 22.10 -19.93 2.89
CA ARG A 219 21.52 -18.63 2.53
C ARG A 219 21.50 -18.42 1.01
N GLN A 220 22.55 -18.81 0.30
CA GLN A 220 22.61 -18.75 -1.16
C GLN A 220 21.49 -19.60 -1.78
N ARG A 221 21.31 -20.85 -1.32
CA ARG A 221 20.24 -21.73 -1.84
C ARG A 221 18.84 -21.26 -1.46
N MET A 222 18.67 -20.73 -0.25
CA MET A 222 17.42 -20.11 0.18
C MET A 222 17.08 -18.90 -0.70
N THR A 223 18.06 -18.05 -1.01
CA THR A 223 17.93 -16.91 -1.92
C THR A 223 17.48 -17.37 -3.30
N ASP A 224 18.13 -18.40 -3.86
CA ASP A 224 17.74 -18.97 -5.16
C ASP A 224 16.32 -19.56 -5.15
N THR A 225 15.95 -20.21 -4.05
CA THR A 225 14.60 -20.77 -3.86
C THR A 225 13.56 -19.65 -3.80
N PHE A 226 13.84 -18.56 -3.08
CA PHE A 226 12.97 -17.39 -2.99
C PHE A 226 12.81 -16.67 -4.35
N ILE A 227 13.90 -16.49 -5.09
CA ILE A 227 13.85 -15.94 -6.46
C ILE A 227 12.99 -16.84 -7.37
N SER A 228 13.18 -18.16 -7.29
CA SER A 228 12.36 -19.12 -8.05
C SER A 228 10.89 -19.11 -7.60
N LEU A 229 10.59 -18.84 -6.33
CA LEU A 229 9.23 -18.68 -5.84
C LEU A 229 8.55 -17.42 -6.41
N LYS A 230 9.31 -16.35 -6.73
CA LYS A 230 8.75 -15.15 -7.36
C LYS A 230 8.46 -15.35 -8.86
N LYS A 231 9.36 -16.04 -9.59
CA LYS A 231 9.40 -16.00 -11.06
C LYS A 231 9.53 -17.36 -11.76
N GLY A 232 9.80 -18.43 -11.02
CA GLY A 232 10.10 -19.77 -11.53
C GLY A 232 8.92 -20.74 -11.43
N ALA A 233 9.06 -21.89 -12.09
CA ALA A 233 8.04 -22.93 -12.05
C ALA A 233 8.04 -23.67 -10.69
N ALA A 234 6.90 -24.18 -10.25
CA ALA A 234 6.77 -24.82 -8.94
C ALA A 234 7.74 -26.01 -8.76
N ALA A 235 7.90 -26.83 -9.80
CA ALA A 235 8.85 -27.95 -9.79
C ALA A 235 10.31 -27.49 -9.65
N GLN A 236 10.67 -26.35 -10.24
CA GLN A 236 12.01 -25.77 -10.09
C GLN A 236 12.22 -25.25 -8.66
N THR A 237 11.22 -24.54 -8.12
CA THR A 237 11.24 -24.06 -6.73
C THR A 237 11.37 -25.21 -5.74
N GLU A 238 10.64 -26.31 -5.93
CA GLU A 238 10.77 -27.51 -5.10
C GLU A 238 12.16 -28.14 -5.20
N GLN A 239 12.74 -28.25 -6.40
CA GLN A 239 14.10 -28.79 -6.57
C GLN A 239 15.17 -27.94 -5.87
N LEU A 240 15.05 -26.60 -5.93
CA LEU A 240 15.95 -25.68 -5.24
C LEU A 240 15.76 -25.77 -3.72
N ALA A 241 14.51 -25.79 -3.25
CA ALA A 241 14.17 -25.96 -1.85
C ALA A 241 14.71 -27.28 -1.28
N GLN A 242 14.56 -28.39 -2.03
CA GLN A 242 15.04 -29.72 -1.63
C GLN A 242 16.56 -29.75 -1.42
N LYS A 243 17.31 -29.08 -2.31
CA LYS A 243 18.77 -28.93 -2.18
C LYS A 243 19.17 -28.14 -0.93
N ALA A 244 18.39 -27.15 -0.52
CA ALA A 244 18.63 -26.39 0.71
C ALA A 244 18.21 -27.20 1.95
N LEU A 245 17.08 -27.91 1.86
CA LEU A 245 16.53 -28.78 2.89
C LEU A 245 17.49 -29.90 3.29
N GLU A 246 18.13 -30.55 2.32
CA GLU A 246 19.14 -31.60 2.57
C GLU A 246 20.34 -31.07 3.36
N LEU A 247 20.81 -29.86 3.02
CA LEU A 247 21.90 -29.21 3.74
C LEU A 247 21.48 -28.88 5.18
N ALA A 248 20.29 -28.29 5.36
CA ALA A 248 19.75 -27.99 6.69
C ALA A 248 19.59 -29.26 7.54
N ARG A 249 19.13 -30.37 6.94
CA ARG A 249 18.99 -31.66 7.63
C ARG A 249 20.33 -32.21 8.09
N GLN A 250 21.36 -32.17 7.25
CA GLN A 250 22.71 -32.63 7.60
C GLN A 250 23.32 -31.85 8.77
N GLN A 251 22.97 -30.57 8.89
CA GLN A 251 23.46 -29.68 9.94
C GLN A 251 22.54 -29.62 11.18
N GLY A 252 21.39 -30.30 11.16
CA GLY A 252 20.43 -30.27 12.26
C GLY A 252 19.65 -28.95 12.41
N TRP A 253 19.58 -28.14 11.35
CA TRP A 253 18.89 -26.84 11.35
C TRP A 253 17.38 -27.01 11.13
N GLY A 254 16.67 -27.38 12.19
CA GLY A 254 15.25 -27.75 12.14
C GLY A 254 14.34 -26.64 11.58
N GLU A 255 14.47 -25.40 12.06
CA GLU A 255 13.66 -24.27 11.58
C GLU A 255 13.84 -24.03 10.08
N GLN A 256 15.10 -24.09 9.62
CA GLN A 256 15.47 -23.94 8.22
C GLN A 256 14.87 -25.05 7.36
N GLN A 257 14.76 -26.27 7.86
CA GLN A 257 14.06 -27.36 7.16
C GLN A 257 12.58 -27.01 6.94
N VAL A 258 11.91 -26.50 7.98
CA VAL A 258 10.50 -26.09 7.89
C VAL A 258 10.32 -24.97 6.85
N ILE A 259 11.16 -23.94 6.88
CA ILE A 259 11.07 -22.80 5.94
C ILE A 259 11.19 -23.27 4.49
N MET A 260 12.09 -24.20 4.17
CA MET A 260 12.23 -24.72 2.80
C MET A 260 11.00 -25.51 2.34
N LEU A 261 10.39 -26.29 3.24
CA LEU A 261 9.14 -27.00 2.95
C LEU A 261 7.98 -26.01 2.70
N SER A 262 7.88 -24.94 3.52
CA SER A 262 6.90 -23.89 3.34
C SER A 262 7.08 -23.15 2.00
N MET A 263 8.32 -22.84 1.59
CA MET A 263 8.61 -22.22 0.29
C MET A 263 8.22 -23.12 -0.89
N ALA A 264 8.54 -24.42 -0.83
CA ALA A 264 8.12 -25.38 -1.85
C ALA A 264 6.58 -25.47 -1.94
N ALA A 265 5.90 -25.48 -0.80
CA ALA A 265 4.44 -25.46 -0.75
C ALA A 265 3.85 -24.20 -1.40
N GLY A 266 4.44 -23.03 -1.13
CA GLY A 266 4.04 -21.75 -1.74
C GLY A 266 4.16 -21.78 -3.28
N GLY A 267 5.24 -22.34 -3.81
CA GLY A 267 5.44 -22.46 -5.26
C GLY A 267 4.37 -23.34 -5.92
N TRP A 268 4.07 -24.50 -5.33
CA TRP A 268 2.98 -25.35 -5.79
C TRP A 268 1.61 -24.68 -5.70
N LEU A 269 1.37 -23.88 -4.66
CA LEU A 269 0.11 -23.18 -4.48
C LEU A 269 -0.12 -22.09 -5.52
N GLN A 270 0.92 -21.33 -5.88
CA GLN A 270 0.86 -20.30 -6.95
C GLN A 270 0.45 -20.90 -8.30
N GLU A 271 0.94 -22.10 -8.63
CA GLU A 271 0.55 -22.85 -9.84
C GLU A 271 -0.75 -23.67 -9.67
N LYS A 272 -1.49 -23.47 -8.56
CA LYS A 272 -2.77 -24.14 -8.26
C LYS A 272 -2.65 -25.67 -8.14
N HIS A 273 -1.46 -26.19 -7.83
CA HIS A 273 -1.23 -27.60 -7.52
C HIS A 273 -1.45 -27.86 -6.02
N ALA A 274 -2.71 -27.73 -5.57
CA ALA A 274 -3.07 -27.75 -4.16
C ALA A 274 -2.59 -29.01 -3.42
N GLN A 275 -2.70 -30.20 -4.02
CA GLN A 275 -2.29 -31.45 -3.39
C GLN A 275 -0.77 -31.50 -3.07
N ASN A 276 0.07 -30.95 -3.95
CA ASN A 276 1.51 -30.86 -3.72
C ASN A 276 1.82 -29.83 -2.62
N ALA A 277 1.10 -28.71 -2.59
CA ALA A 277 1.21 -27.72 -1.52
C ALA A 277 0.83 -28.32 -0.16
N ILE A 278 -0.32 -28.98 -0.07
CA ILE A 278 -0.81 -29.66 1.13
C ILE A 278 0.21 -30.68 1.66
N LYS A 279 0.78 -31.50 0.77
CA LYS A 279 1.83 -32.46 1.15
C LYS A 279 3.02 -31.76 1.81
N ASN A 280 3.51 -30.67 1.23
CA ASN A 280 4.66 -29.93 1.75
C ASN A 280 4.32 -29.21 3.07
N TYR A 281 3.15 -28.56 3.18
CA TYR A 281 2.71 -27.94 4.44
C TYR A 281 2.56 -28.96 5.57
N ARG A 282 1.98 -30.14 5.31
CA ARG A 282 1.88 -31.20 6.32
C ARG A 282 3.23 -31.70 6.79
N LEU A 283 4.18 -31.87 5.87
CA LEU A 283 5.54 -32.26 6.22
C LEU A 283 6.25 -31.17 7.04
N ALA A 284 6.00 -29.90 6.74
CA ALA A 284 6.50 -28.75 7.51
C ALA A 284 5.93 -28.74 8.94
N VAL A 285 4.63 -28.99 9.12
CA VAL A 285 3.99 -29.14 10.44
C VAL A 285 4.61 -30.30 11.23
N GLN A 286 4.79 -31.46 10.59
CA GLN A 286 5.41 -32.63 11.24
C GLN A 286 6.85 -32.33 11.68
N THR A 287 7.63 -31.67 10.82
CA THR A 287 9.03 -31.31 11.11
C THR A 287 9.11 -30.25 12.21
N SER A 288 8.10 -29.40 12.34
CA SER A 288 8.04 -28.39 13.39
C SER A 288 7.81 -28.96 14.79
N ALA A 289 7.24 -30.18 14.91
CA ALA A 289 6.86 -30.78 16.19
C ALA A 289 8.05 -30.98 17.14
N ASP A 290 9.24 -31.20 16.60
CA ASP A 290 10.47 -31.45 17.36
C ASP A 290 11.24 -30.14 17.70
N LEU A 291 10.78 -28.98 17.23
CA LEU A 291 11.45 -27.68 17.47
C LEU A 291 11.23 -27.15 18.90
N PRO A 292 12.08 -26.25 19.41
CA PRO A 292 11.82 -25.54 20.66
C PRO A 292 10.49 -24.78 20.65
N PRO A 293 9.79 -24.61 21.80
CA PRO A 293 8.49 -23.93 21.87
C PRO A 293 8.46 -22.54 21.23
N GLU A 294 9.56 -21.78 21.33
CA GLU A 294 9.70 -20.42 20.79
C GLU A 294 9.38 -20.34 19.29
N SER A 295 9.83 -21.33 18.51
CA SER A 295 9.64 -21.37 17.06
C SER A 295 8.55 -22.35 16.63
N ARG A 296 8.33 -23.42 17.41
CA ARG A 296 7.39 -24.51 17.12
C ARG A 296 5.99 -23.98 16.82
N HIS A 297 5.41 -23.23 17.77
CA HIS A 297 4.01 -22.81 17.68
C HIS A 297 3.77 -21.86 16.51
N SER A 298 4.70 -20.92 16.28
CA SER A 298 4.66 -19.99 15.15
C SER A 298 4.72 -20.73 13.81
N LEU A 299 5.66 -21.65 13.65
CA LEU A 299 5.84 -22.40 12.41
C LEU A 299 4.70 -23.38 12.13
N ILE A 300 4.18 -24.09 13.15
CA ILE A 300 2.99 -24.94 12.98
C ILE A 300 1.79 -24.10 12.56
N THR A 301 1.54 -22.98 13.24
CA THR A 301 0.42 -22.08 12.95
C THR A 301 0.45 -21.62 11.50
N GLN A 302 1.59 -21.07 11.04
CA GLN A 302 1.76 -20.57 9.67
C GLN A 302 1.55 -21.66 8.62
N ASN A 303 2.09 -22.86 8.84
CA ASN A 303 1.94 -23.97 7.89
C ASN A 303 0.52 -24.55 7.89
N LEU A 304 -0.19 -24.56 9.01
CA LEU A 304 -1.61 -24.93 9.05
C LEU A 304 -2.51 -23.89 8.36
N MET A 305 -2.21 -22.59 8.47
CA MET A 305 -2.90 -21.57 7.66
C MET A 305 -2.64 -21.78 6.17
N GLY A 306 -1.39 -22.08 5.79
CA GLY A 306 -1.02 -22.43 4.42
C GLY A 306 -1.77 -23.67 3.90
N GLU A 307 -1.87 -24.74 4.72
CA GLU A 307 -2.66 -25.92 4.41
C GLU A 307 -4.15 -25.57 4.23
N GLY A 308 -4.72 -24.75 5.12
CA GLY A 308 -6.10 -24.25 5.02
C GLY A 308 -6.36 -23.51 3.71
N ASN A 309 -5.46 -22.60 3.33
CA ASN A 309 -5.52 -21.87 2.06
C ASN A 309 -5.50 -22.84 0.86
N ALA A 310 -4.62 -23.84 0.88
CA ALA A 310 -4.52 -24.83 -0.19
C ALA A 310 -5.80 -25.66 -0.34
N TRP A 311 -6.39 -26.12 0.78
CA TRP A 311 -7.68 -26.82 0.75
C TRP A 311 -8.83 -25.94 0.28
N PHE A 312 -8.83 -24.66 0.68
CA PHE A 312 -9.86 -23.72 0.28
C PHE A 312 -9.82 -23.48 -1.24
N MET A 313 -8.62 -23.30 -1.80
CA MET A 313 -8.42 -23.17 -3.24
C MET A 313 -8.81 -24.44 -4.01
N ASP A 314 -8.60 -25.62 -3.43
CA ASP A 314 -9.07 -26.92 -3.96
C ASP A 314 -10.57 -27.17 -3.75
N LYS A 315 -11.31 -26.18 -3.21
CA LYS A 315 -12.75 -26.23 -2.91
C LYS A 315 -13.14 -27.31 -1.88
N ASN A 316 -12.17 -27.85 -1.14
CA ASN A 316 -12.44 -28.77 -0.03
C ASN A 316 -12.66 -27.98 1.27
N HIS A 317 -13.78 -27.28 1.31
CA HIS A 317 -14.14 -26.33 2.36
C HIS A 317 -14.15 -26.91 3.78
N LYS A 318 -14.47 -28.20 3.95
CA LYS A 318 -14.43 -28.86 5.26
C LYS A 318 -13.00 -29.09 5.74
N GLN A 319 -12.10 -29.54 4.86
CA GLN A 319 -10.69 -29.70 5.19
C GLN A 319 -10.00 -28.35 5.44
N ALA A 320 -10.37 -27.32 4.67
CA ALA A 320 -9.92 -25.96 4.91
C ALA A 320 -10.31 -25.49 6.32
N SER A 321 -11.57 -25.68 6.70
CA SER A 321 -12.06 -25.34 8.03
C SER A 321 -11.30 -26.05 9.15
N ASP A 322 -11.04 -27.34 9.02
CA ASP A 322 -10.28 -28.11 10.00
C ASP A 322 -8.85 -27.58 10.16
N ALA A 323 -8.15 -27.32 9.05
CA ALA A 323 -6.79 -26.80 9.07
C ALA A 323 -6.71 -25.41 9.72
N TYR A 324 -7.62 -24.49 9.38
CA TYR A 324 -7.67 -23.16 10.02
C TYR A 324 -8.06 -23.23 11.50
N TYR A 325 -8.99 -24.12 11.88
CA TYR A 325 -9.36 -24.30 13.27
C TYR A 325 -8.18 -24.83 14.11
N ARG A 326 -7.45 -25.83 13.59
CA ARG A 326 -6.23 -26.34 14.23
C ARG A 326 -5.14 -25.28 14.31
N SER A 327 -5.00 -24.46 13.27
CA SER A 327 -4.09 -23.30 13.28
C SER A 327 -4.46 -22.32 14.40
N ALA A 328 -5.74 -22.01 14.57
CA ALA A 328 -6.21 -21.13 15.63
C ALA A 328 -5.90 -21.66 17.04
N GLN A 329 -6.07 -22.97 17.24
CA GLN A 329 -5.74 -23.62 18.52
C GLN A 329 -4.24 -23.54 18.82
N GLU A 330 -3.39 -23.75 17.82
CA GLU A 330 -1.95 -23.65 17.98
C GLU A 330 -1.51 -22.21 18.27
N ALA A 331 -2.11 -21.24 17.57
CA ALA A 331 -1.80 -19.82 17.67
C ALA A 331 -2.04 -19.25 19.08
N LEU A 332 -2.88 -19.88 19.91
CA LEU A 332 -3.08 -19.48 21.31
C LEU A 332 -1.81 -19.62 22.16
N ASN A 333 -0.79 -20.35 21.69
CA ASN A 333 0.51 -20.49 22.35
C ASN A 333 1.54 -19.44 21.90
N ILE A 334 1.17 -18.51 21.02
CA ILE A 334 2.02 -17.43 20.50
C ILE A 334 1.69 -16.14 21.28
N PRO A 335 2.67 -15.25 21.56
CA PRO A 335 2.45 -13.97 22.24
C PRO A 335 1.73 -12.92 21.37
N SER A 336 0.74 -13.33 20.57
CA SER A 336 -0.22 -12.46 19.89
C SER A 336 -1.45 -13.27 19.46
N LEU A 337 -2.64 -12.69 19.62
CA LEU A 337 -3.91 -13.37 19.30
C LEU A 337 -4.33 -13.22 17.83
N LEU A 338 -3.58 -12.46 17.02
CA LEU A 338 -3.98 -12.10 15.64
C LEU A 338 -4.28 -13.33 14.80
N LEU A 339 -3.35 -14.30 14.77
CA LEU A 339 -3.49 -15.54 14.00
C LEU A 339 -4.56 -16.47 14.59
N ALA A 340 -4.78 -16.43 15.90
CA ALA A 340 -5.83 -17.23 16.55
C ALA A 340 -7.22 -16.75 16.12
N MET A 341 -7.47 -15.44 16.14
CA MET A 341 -8.74 -14.86 15.67
C MET A 341 -8.95 -15.13 14.19
N GLU A 342 -7.93 -14.90 13.36
CA GLU A 342 -8.03 -15.09 11.92
C GLU A 342 -8.23 -16.55 11.54
N GLY A 343 -7.57 -17.49 12.21
CA GLY A 343 -7.79 -18.92 12.03
C GLY A 343 -9.24 -19.32 12.36
N TYR A 344 -9.82 -18.83 13.47
CA TYR A 344 -11.23 -19.07 13.76
C TYR A 344 -12.16 -18.43 12.72
N ARG A 345 -11.90 -17.20 12.29
CA ARG A 345 -12.70 -16.53 11.26
C ARG A 345 -12.68 -17.32 9.94
N MET A 346 -11.49 -17.72 9.48
CA MET A 346 -11.30 -18.46 8.24
C MET A 346 -11.88 -19.88 8.30
N ALA A 347 -11.89 -20.52 9.48
CA ALA A 347 -12.61 -21.78 9.68
C ALA A 347 -14.12 -21.61 9.42
N GLY A 348 -14.74 -20.61 10.06
CA GLY A 348 -16.16 -20.28 9.85
C GLY A 348 -16.47 -19.88 8.41
N PHE A 349 -15.65 -19.00 7.83
CA PHE A 349 -15.79 -18.52 6.45
C PHE A 349 -15.73 -19.67 5.44
N SER A 350 -14.79 -20.60 5.63
CA SER A 350 -14.64 -21.77 4.74
C SER A 350 -15.92 -22.59 4.64
N LEU A 351 -16.66 -22.73 5.75
CA LEU A 351 -17.87 -23.52 5.81
C LEU A 351 -19.11 -22.81 5.24
N MET A 352 -19.08 -21.50 5.01
CA MET A 352 -20.23 -20.74 4.50
C MET A 352 -20.72 -21.27 3.13
N SER A 353 -19.82 -21.70 2.25
CA SER A 353 -20.21 -22.26 0.94
C SER A 353 -20.79 -23.68 1.02
N VAL A 354 -20.69 -24.37 2.17
CA VAL A 354 -21.16 -25.75 2.35
C VAL A 354 -22.68 -25.77 2.50
N THR A 355 -23.33 -26.70 1.78
CA THR A 355 -24.79 -26.90 1.84
C THR A 355 -25.13 -28.33 2.29
N PRO A 356 -26.00 -28.52 3.30
CA PRO A 356 -26.57 -27.48 4.16
C PRO A 356 -25.51 -26.80 5.06
N PRO A 357 -25.74 -25.55 5.51
CA PRO A 357 -24.80 -24.86 6.38
C PRO A 357 -24.57 -25.62 7.69
N PRO A 358 -23.32 -25.98 8.02
CA PRO A 358 -22.98 -26.67 9.27
C PRO A 358 -23.10 -25.74 10.49
N ALA A 359 -23.39 -26.32 11.66
CA ALA A 359 -23.56 -25.56 12.90
C ALA A 359 -22.23 -24.93 13.40
N GLU A 360 -21.11 -25.53 12.99
CA GLU A 360 -19.74 -25.15 13.31
C GLU A 360 -19.41 -23.71 12.85
N ILE A 361 -20.10 -23.18 11.83
CA ILE A 361 -19.96 -21.77 11.39
C ILE A 361 -20.15 -20.82 12.59
N VAL A 362 -21.20 -21.05 13.38
CA VAL A 362 -21.53 -20.21 14.55
C VAL A 362 -20.41 -20.29 15.58
N GLN A 363 -19.94 -21.51 15.87
CA GLN A 363 -18.89 -21.73 16.86
C GLN A 363 -17.60 -21.03 16.47
N HIS A 364 -17.21 -21.12 15.20
CA HIS A 364 -16.00 -20.50 14.67
C HIS A 364 -16.06 -18.97 14.68
N TYR A 365 -17.13 -18.35 14.16
CA TYR A 365 -17.27 -16.89 14.20
C TYR A 365 -17.37 -16.33 15.62
N TYR A 366 -18.01 -17.07 16.51
CA TYR A 366 -18.10 -16.68 17.91
C TYR A 366 -16.74 -16.79 18.63
N ALA A 367 -15.96 -17.85 18.37
CA ALA A 367 -14.61 -17.97 18.87
C ALA A 367 -13.71 -16.84 18.34
N ALA A 368 -13.81 -16.51 17.05
CA ALA A 368 -13.09 -15.38 16.45
C ALA A 368 -13.43 -14.06 17.16
N LEU A 369 -14.71 -13.79 17.39
CA LEU A 369 -15.16 -12.60 18.11
C LEU A 369 -14.57 -12.55 19.52
N LYS A 370 -14.67 -13.63 20.29
CA LYS A 370 -14.13 -13.70 21.65
C LYS A 370 -12.63 -13.47 21.69
N THR A 371 -11.88 -14.09 20.78
CA THR A 371 -10.44 -13.91 20.67
C THR A 371 -10.10 -12.46 20.33
N GLY A 372 -10.81 -11.84 19.38
CA GLY A 372 -10.62 -10.44 19.03
C GLY A 372 -10.96 -9.46 20.15
N LEU A 373 -11.98 -9.74 20.97
CA LEU A 373 -12.33 -8.92 22.14
C LEU A 373 -11.31 -9.01 23.27
N SER A 374 -10.54 -10.10 23.34
CA SER A 374 -9.43 -10.27 24.29
C SER A 374 -8.14 -9.55 23.85
N MET A 375 -8.05 -9.10 22.59
CA MET A 375 -6.92 -8.29 22.11
C MET A 375 -6.95 -6.89 22.70
N ASN A 376 -5.78 -6.28 22.83
CA ASN A 376 -5.70 -4.84 23.06
C ASN A 376 -6.18 -4.05 21.81
N ASN A 377 -6.37 -2.74 21.95
CA ASN A 377 -6.92 -1.90 20.87
C ASN A 377 -6.01 -1.83 19.64
N GLU A 378 -4.68 -1.81 19.82
CA GLU A 378 -3.72 -1.72 18.72
C GLU A 378 -3.75 -3.01 17.88
N GLU A 379 -3.61 -4.17 18.52
CA GLU A 379 -3.73 -5.47 17.88
C GLU A 379 -5.07 -5.62 17.15
N ARG A 380 -6.17 -5.23 17.81
CA ARG A 380 -7.51 -5.34 17.20
C ARG A 380 -7.64 -4.47 15.95
N THR A 381 -7.09 -3.25 15.97
CA THR A 381 -7.14 -2.32 14.83
C THR A 381 -6.33 -2.81 13.63
N GLN A 382 -5.21 -3.50 13.89
CA GLN A 382 -4.36 -4.10 12.85
C GLN A 382 -4.87 -5.47 12.36
N SER A 383 -5.96 -5.98 12.94
CA SER A 383 -6.49 -7.31 12.66
C SER A 383 -7.69 -7.30 11.69
N GLY A 384 -8.05 -8.48 11.17
CA GLY A 384 -9.30 -8.72 10.46
C GLY A 384 -10.56 -8.73 11.34
N PHE A 385 -10.55 -8.16 12.56
CA PHE A 385 -11.67 -8.25 13.50
C PHE A 385 -13.00 -7.79 12.91
N MET A 386 -13.01 -6.66 12.18
CA MET A 386 -14.23 -6.17 11.53
C MET A 386 -14.68 -7.02 10.33
N GLN A 387 -13.81 -7.87 9.80
CA GLN A 387 -14.15 -8.82 8.73
C GLN A 387 -15.13 -9.90 9.23
N ILE A 388 -15.14 -10.24 10.53
CA ILE A 388 -16.14 -11.12 11.15
C ILE A 388 -17.56 -10.59 10.84
N PHE A 389 -17.80 -9.30 11.10
CA PHE A 389 -19.11 -8.70 10.86
C PHE A 389 -19.40 -8.54 9.38
N ARG A 390 -18.40 -8.18 8.58
CA ARG A 390 -18.56 -8.06 7.12
C ARG A 390 -18.98 -9.39 6.50
N ASP A 391 -18.36 -10.51 6.90
CA ASP A 391 -18.72 -11.85 6.43
C ASP A 391 -20.18 -12.20 6.76
N LEU A 392 -20.62 -11.94 8.00
CA LEU A 392 -21.98 -12.21 8.46
C LEU A 392 -23.02 -11.30 7.79
N LEU A 393 -22.71 -10.01 7.59
CA LEU A 393 -23.59 -9.08 6.89
C LEU A 393 -23.71 -9.45 5.40
N ASN A 394 -22.59 -9.80 4.76
CA ASN A 394 -22.59 -10.28 3.39
C ASN A 394 -23.35 -11.61 3.24
N TRP A 395 -23.31 -12.49 4.23
CA TRP A 395 -24.12 -13.71 4.25
C TRP A 395 -25.63 -13.43 4.23
N LEU A 396 -26.07 -12.43 4.99
CA LEU A 396 -27.47 -12.02 5.10
C LEU A 396 -27.96 -11.25 3.87
N SER A 397 -27.16 -10.31 3.37
CA SER A 397 -27.50 -9.45 2.23
C SER A 397 -26.23 -9.07 1.44
N PRO A 398 -25.83 -9.88 0.44
CA PRO A 398 -24.72 -9.53 -0.43
C PRO A 398 -24.96 -8.21 -1.20
N GLU A 399 -26.22 -7.95 -1.56
CA GLU A 399 -26.63 -6.74 -2.27
C GLU A 399 -26.38 -5.48 -1.43
N ALA A 400 -26.73 -5.48 -0.14
CA ALA A 400 -26.49 -4.34 0.74
C ALA A 400 -25.00 -4.04 0.91
N THR A 401 -24.17 -5.09 1.02
CA THR A 401 -22.71 -4.95 1.06
C THR A 401 -22.19 -4.33 -0.24
N SER A 402 -22.59 -4.85 -1.40
CA SER A 402 -22.19 -4.30 -2.70
C SER A 402 -22.64 -2.84 -2.89
N ARG A 403 -23.88 -2.52 -2.52
CA ARG A 403 -24.41 -1.15 -2.64
C ARG A 403 -23.72 -0.16 -1.71
N SER A 404 -23.21 -0.63 -0.56
CA SER A 404 -22.42 0.22 0.34
C SER A 404 -21.14 0.72 -0.35
N ASP A 405 -20.47 -0.13 -1.14
CA ASP A 405 -19.28 0.27 -1.93
C ASP A 405 -19.63 1.32 -3.00
N ASP A 406 -20.81 1.23 -3.60
CA ASP A 406 -21.23 2.18 -4.64
C ASP A 406 -21.46 3.59 -4.10
N PHE A 407 -21.87 3.74 -2.83
CA PHE A 407 -21.92 5.05 -2.16
C PHE A 407 -20.54 5.67 -2.02
N SER A 408 -19.53 4.88 -1.65
CA SER A 408 -18.14 5.35 -1.54
C SER A 408 -17.58 5.77 -2.90
N LYS A 409 -17.86 5.02 -3.97
CA LYS A 409 -17.50 5.42 -5.35
C LYS A 409 -18.19 6.72 -5.78
N ARG A 410 -19.49 6.87 -5.50
CA ARG A 410 -20.24 8.11 -5.80
C ARG A 410 -19.67 9.30 -5.04
N TYR A 411 -19.29 9.12 -3.78
CA TYR A 411 -18.68 10.16 -2.97
C TYR A 411 -17.34 10.63 -3.55
N LEU A 412 -16.42 9.70 -3.84
CA LEU A 412 -15.12 10.02 -4.44
C LEU A 412 -15.27 10.74 -5.79
N LYS A 413 -16.20 10.28 -6.63
CA LYS A 413 -16.51 10.95 -7.90
C LYS A 413 -17.02 12.39 -7.68
N GLY A 414 -17.94 12.59 -6.75
CA GLY A 414 -18.45 13.93 -6.43
C GLY A 414 -17.38 14.86 -5.88
N GLN A 415 -16.46 14.35 -5.06
CA GLN A 415 -15.30 15.13 -4.59
C GLN A 415 -14.40 15.55 -5.76
N ALA A 416 -14.10 14.63 -6.68
CA ALA A 416 -13.29 14.92 -7.85
C ALA A 416 -13.91 16.02 -8.74
N GLU A 417 -15.23 15.99 -8.95
CA GLU A 417 -15.95 17.03 -9.69
C GLU A 417 -15.89 18.40 -9.00
N LEU A 418 -16.01 18.44 -7.67
CA LEU A 418 -15.91 19.68 -6.89
C LEU A 418 -14.50 20.27 -6.92
N ILE A 419 -13.46 19.42 -6.78
CA ILE A 419 -12.05 19.83 -6.89
C ILE A 419 -11.79 20.43 -8.28
N GLN A 420 -12.23 19.76 -9.34
CA GLN A 420 -12.04 20.25 -10.70
C GLN A 420 -12.67 21.65 -10.90
N GLN A 421 -13.90 21.87 -10.40
CA GLN A 421 -14.56 23.18 -10.50
C GLN A 421 -13.76 24.29 -9.79
N ALA A 422 -13.24 24.00 -8.59
CA ALA A 422 -12.44 24.97 -7.83
C ALA A 422 -11.13 25.31 -8.57
N GLU A 423 -10.43 24.30 -9.08
CA GLU A 423 -9.19 24.49 -9.81
C GLU A 423 -9.36 25.27 -11.12
N GLU A 424 -10.44 25.00 -11.87
CA GLU A 424 -10.74 25.73 -13.10
C GLU A 424 -11.02 27.20 -12.82
N ALA A 425 -11.73 27.50 -11.72
CA ALA A 425 -12.02 28.87 -11.31
C ALA A 425 -10.74 29.62 -10.89
N VAL A 426 -9.86 28.99 -10.11
CA VAL A 426 -8.56 29.57 -9.72
C VAL A 426 -7.66 29.82 -10.94
N ASN A 427 -7.62 28.89 -11.90
CA ASN A 427 -6.80 29.05 -13.10
C ASN A 427 -7.29 30.18 -14.03
N GLN A 428 -8.58 30.54 -13.98
CA GLN A 428 -9.17 31.66 -14.73
C GLN A 428 -9.03 33.01 -14.03
N ALA A 429 -8.59 33.04 -12.76
CA ALA A 429 -8.48 34.26 -11.98
C ALA A 429 -7.36 35.19 -12.50
N GLY A 430 -7.57 36.50 -12.35
CA GLY A 430 -6.54 37.50 -12.63
C GLY A 430 -5.41 37.47 -11.58
N HIS A 431 -4.19 37.81 -11.99
CA HIS A 431 -3.00 37.76 -11.12
C HIS A 431 -3.10 38.66 -9.88
N SER A 432 -3.76 39.82 -9.96
CA SER A 432 -3.88 40.77 -8.83
C SER A 432 -4.75 40.26 -7.69
N ASP A 433 -5.68 39.33 -7.96
CA ASP A 433 -6.71 38.88 -7.02
C ASP A 433 -6.58 37.38 -6.69
N ILE A 434 -5.49 36.74 -7.09
CA ILE A 434 -5.33 35.27 -7.03
C ILE A 434 -5.46 34.74 -5.61
N THR A 435 -4.82 35.36 -4.62
CA THR A 435 -4.88 34.93 -3.22
C THR A 435 -6.30 35.00 -2.66
N ALA A 436 -7.03 36.09 -2.95
CA ALA A 436 -8.42 36.24 -2.51
C ALA A 436 -9.33 35.20 -3.17
N THR A 437 -9.09 34.91 -4.44
CA THR A 437 -9.83 33.92 -5.22
C THR A 437 -9.61 32.50 -4.70
N VAL A 438 -8.36 32.13 -4.39
CA VAL A 438 -8.01 30.84 -3.77
C VAL A 438 -8.73 30.68 -2.43
N VAL A 439 -8.60 31.67 -1.54
CA VAL A 439 -9.28 31.64 -0.22
C VAL A 439 -10.80 31.50 -0.37
N GLN A 440 -11.40 32.18 -1.35
CA GLN A 440 -12.83 32.05 -1.62
C GLN A 440 -13.20 30.63 -2.06
N HIS A 441 -12.50 30.08 -3.05
CA HIS A 441 -12.81 28.76 -3.60
C HIS A 441 -12.47 27.61 -2.66
N ASP A 442 -11.45 27.72 -1.82
CA ASP A 442 -11.18 26.74 -0.75
C ASP A 442 -12.31 26.67 0.26
N ASN A 443 -12.81 27.83 0.69
CA ASN A 443 -13.94 27.91 1.61
C ASN A 443 -15.22 27.35 0.98
N GLU A 444 -15.44 27.59 -0.31
CA GLU A 444 -16.59 27.04 -1.04
C GLU A 444 -16.46 25.52 -1.24
N LEU A 445 -15.29 25.05 -1.65
CA LEU A 445 -14.97 23.64 -1.83
C LEU A 445 -15.21 22.86 -0.55
N THR A 446 -14.68 23.35 0.57
CA THR A 446 -14.88 22.78 1.90
C THR A 446 -16.37 22.62 2.23
N LYS A 447 -17.16 23.68 2.04
CA LYS A 447 -18.61 23.65 2.31
C LYS A 447 -19.34 22.65 1.41
N LYS A 448 -19.02 22.63 0.11
CA LYS A 448 -19.64 21.70 -0.85
C LYS A 448 -19.28 20.25 -0.56
N MET A 449 -18.03 19.99 -0.17
CA MET A 449 -17.59 18.65 0.25
C MET A 449 -18.32 18.20 1.52
N GLU A 450 -18.48 19.06 2.53
CA GLU A 450 -19.26 18.73 3.73
C GLU A 450 -20.73 18.39 3.38
N VAL A 451 -21.37 19.17 2.49
CA VAL A 451 -22.74 18.89 2.03
C VAL A 451 -22.82 17.56 1.29
N LEU A 452 -21.88 17.28 0.38
CA LEU A 452 -21.82 16.02 -0.37
C LEU A 452 -21.67 14.83 0.59
N PHE A 453 -20.75 14.93 1.56
CA PHE A 453 -20.51 13.92 2.58
C PHE A 453 -21.79 13.61 3.38
N GLN A 454 -22.48 14.64 3.88
CA GLN A 454 -23.72 14.48 4.64
C GLN A 454 -24.83 13.82 3.82
N ASN A 455 -24.99 14.21 2.55
CA ASN A 455 -26.00 13.64 1.66
C ASN A 455 -25.72 12.15 1.38
N ILE A 456 -24.47 11.80 1.05
CA ILE A 456 -24.09 10.40 0.80
C ILE A 456 -24.30 9.55 2.05
N LEU A 457 -23.87 10.03 3.22
CA LEU A 457 -24.11 9.32 4.48
C LEU A 457 -25.61 9.13 4.74
N LEU A 458 -26.43 10.15 4.56
CA LEU A 458 -27.88 10.05 4.75
C LEU A 458 -28.52 9.00 3.84
N GLU A 459 -28.21 9.03 2.55
CA GLU A 459 -28.74 8.05 1.59
C GLU A 459 -28.32 6.61 1.95
N ARG A 460 -27.04 6.41 2.29
CA ARG A 460 -26.50 5.12 2.68
C ARG A 460 -27.16 4.59 3.95
N GLU A 461 -27.26 5.40 4.98
CA GLU A 461 -27.89 4.99 6.25
C GLU A 461 -29.39 4.74 6.09
N SER A 462 -30.08 5.51 5.26
CA SER A 462 -31.48 5.25 4.92
C SER A 462 -31.64 3.90 4.25
N MET A 463 -30.76 3.55 3.30
CA MET A 463 -30.76 2.24 2.64
C MET A 463 -30.53 1.11 3.65
N LEU A 464 -29.51 1.21 4.51
CA LEU A 464 -29.23 0.20 5.54
C LEU A 464 -30.35 0.08 6.58
N SER A 465 -31.12 1.15 6.84
CA SER A 465 -32.29 1.14 7.73
C SER A 465 -33.49 0.37 7.18
N GLN A 466 -33.51 0.07 5.89
CA GLN A 466 -34.56 -0.70 5.22
C GLN A 466 -34.26 -2.20 5.17
N GLU A 467 -33.03 -2.61 5.54
CA GLU A 467 -32.64 -4.03 5.58
C GLU A 467 -33.40 -4.82 6.65
N LYS A 468 -33.36 -6.16 6.53
CA LYS A 468 -34.02 -7.07 7.49
C LYS A 468 -33.60 -6.76 8.94
N PRO A 469 -34.49 -6.94 9.94
CA PRO A 469 -34.17 -6.70 11.35
C PRO A 469 -32.91 -7.42 11.85
N ILE A 470 -32.65 -8.65 11.37
CA ILE A 470 -31.45 -9.41 11.74
C ILE A 470 -30.15 -8.79 11.19
N TYR A 471 -30.20 -8.24 9.98
CA TYR A 471 -29.08 -7.50 9.39
C TYR A 471 -28.77 -6.25 10.22
N GLN A 472 -29.82 -5.49 10.57
CA GLN A 472 -29.67 -4.29 11.40
C GLN A 472 -29.08 -4.60 12.78
N GLN A 473 -29.41 -5.75 13.38
CA GLN A 473 -28.84 -6.18 14.65
C GLN A 473 -27.34 -6.47 14.53
N VAL A 474 -26.91 -7.20 13.50
CA VAL A 474 -25.48 -7.46 13.24
C VAL A 474 -24.74 -6.15 12.95
N LEU A 475 -25.31 -5.25 12.16
CA LEU A 475 -24.72 -3.94 11.84
C LEU A 475 -24.54 -3.08 13.11
N ARG A 476 -25.56 -3.03 13.97
CA ARG A 476 -25.46 -2.30 15.25
C ARG A 476 -24.40 -2.92 16.16
N LEU A 477 -24.31 -4.25 16.22
CA LEU A 477 -23.26 -4.94 16.97
C LEU A 477 -21.87 -4.61 16.43
N ALA A 478 -21.69 -4.59 15.11
CA ALA A 478 -20.42 -4.21 14.49
C ALA A 478 -20.02 -2.77 14.88
N ARG A 479 -20.98 -1.83 14.85
CA ARG A 479 -20.75 -0.43 15.24
C ARG A 479 -20.40 -0.26 16.72
N GLN A 480 -20.83 -1.17 17.61
CA GLN A 480 -20.41 -1.16 19.02
C GLN A 480 -18.90 -1.38 19.18
N TYR A 481 -18.26 -2.06 18.23
CA TYR A 481 -16.83 -2.37 18.28
C TYR A 481 -15.99 -1.60 17.25
N SER A 482 -16.59 -0.66 16.54
CA SER A 482 -15.94 0.23 15.59
C SER A 482 -16.43 1.67 15.86
N HIS A 483 -17.06 2.30 14.88
CA HIS A 483 -17.66 3.63 15.02
C HIS A 483 -19.13 3.65 14.57
N ALA A 484 -19.84 4.73 14.92
CA ALA A 484 -21.30 4.84 14.75
C ALA A 484 -21.80 4.78 13.29
N PHE A 485 -20.91 4.92 12.31
CA PHE A 485 -21.22 4.91 10.88
C PHE A 485 -20.47 3.83 10.11
N TRP A 486 -19.91 2.84 10.82
CA TRP A 486 -19.24 1.71 10.18
C TRP A 486 -20.21 0.95 9.28
N THR A 487 -19.70 0.44 8.15
CA THR A 487 -20.44 -0.33 7.14
C THR A 487 -19.57 -1.42 6.53
N PRO A 488 -20.14 -2.51 5.97
CA PRO A 488 -19.37 -3.63 5.41
C PRO A 488 -18.66 -3.33 4.07
N GLY A 489 -18.72 -2.09 3.57
CA GLY A 489 -18.05 -1.63 2.35
C GLY A 489 -16.84 -0.73 2.60
N ILE A 490 -16.31 -0.14 1.53
CA ILE A 490 -15.22 0.86 1.58
C ILE A 490 -15.63 2.01 2.50
N GLU A 491 -14.76 2.37 3.42
CA GLU A 491 -15.02 3.44 4.37
C GLU A 491 -15.15 4.80 3.68
N ILE A 492 -16.12 5.59 4.13
CA ILE A 492 -16.30 6.98 3.70
C ILE A 492 -15.70 7.85 4.79
N THR A 493 -14.57 8.48 4.48
CA THR A 493 -13.89 9.41 5.38
C THR A 493 -14.49 10.80 5.29
N HIS A 494 -14.44 11.54 6.40
CA HIS A 494 -14.83 12.94 6.41
C HIS A 494 -13.91 13.73 5.47
N PRO A 495 -14.41 14.67 4.65
CA PRO A 495 -13.59 15.37 3.65
C PRO A 495 -12.46 16.22 4.26
N LEU A 496 -12.57 16.54 5.54
CA LEU A 496 -11.58 17.28 6.34
C LEU A 496 -10.87 16.41 7.39
N ASN A 497 -10.93 15.08 7.25
CA ASN A 497 -10.33 14.12 8.19
C ASN A 497 -10.75 14.34 9.66
N LYS A 498 -11.96 14.88 9.89
CA LYS A 498 -12.50 15.06 11.24
C LYS A 498 -12.79 13.70 11.88
N PRO A 499 -12.47 13.51 13.17
CA PRO A 499 -12.78 12.27 13.88
C PRO A 499 -14.29 12.06 13.98
N VAL A 500 -14.75 10.81 13.96
CA VAL A 500 -16.16 10.42 13.82
C VAL A 500 -17.05 11.04 14.91
N GLU A 501 -16.53 11.21 16.11
CA GLU A 501 -17.24 11.76 17.27
C GLU A 501 -17.64 13.23 17.07
N THR A 502 -16.99 13.92 16.15
CA THR A 502 -17.23 15.35 15.85
C THR A 502 -18.15 15.56 14.66
N TRP A 503 -18.60 14.49 14.01
CA TRP A 503 -19.47 14.60 12.84
C TRP A 503 -20.85 15.10 13.28
N SER A 504 -21.35 16.15 12.63
CA SER A 504 -22.67 16.75 12.90
C SER A 504 -23.86 15.92 12.38
N PHE A 505 -23.61 14.68 11.95
CA PHE A 505 -24.59 13.79 11.33
C PHE A 505 -25.29 12.90 12.37
N LYS A 506 -26.60 12.71 12.24
CA LYS A 506 -27.39 11.77 13.06
C LYS A 506 -27.89 10.63 12.19
N SER A 507 -27.40 9.42 12.45
CA SER A 507 -27.87 8.25 11.71
C SER A 507 -29.33 7.88 12.06
N PRO A 508 -30.16 7.52 11.07
CA PRO A 508 -31.46 6.90 11.30
C PRO A 508 -31.35 5.51 11.96
N LEU A 509 -30.20 4.85 11.83
CA LEU A 509 -29.89 3.60 12.53
C LEU A 509 -29.38 3.93 13.94
N VAL A 510 -30.31 3.94 14.90
CA VAL A 510 -29.99 4.16 16.31
C VAL A 510 -29.02 3.08 16.81
N MET A 511 -27.92 3.50 17.41
CA MET A 511 -26.99 2.62 18.12
C MET A 511 -27.72 1.87 19.24
N LEU A 512 -27.34 0.63 19.49
CA LEU A 512 -27.86 -0.11 20.64
C LEU A 512 -27.57 0.66 21.93
N LYS A 513 -28.62 1.03 22.68
CA LYS A 513 -28.51 1.77 23.95
C LYS A 513 -27.79 0.98 25.05
N THR A 514 -27.71 -0.33 24.89
CA THR A 514 -27.07 -1.27 25.82
C THR A 514 -26.21 -2.25 25.03
N MET A 515 -25.04 -2.57 25.56
CA MET A 515 -24.20 -3.64 24.99
C MET A 515 -24.97 -4.97 24.99
N LEU A 516 -24.88 -5.70 23.88
CA LEU A 516 -25.39 -7.07 23.82
C LEU A 516 -24.50 -7.93 24.73
N LEU A 517 -25.13 -8.62 25.69
CA LEU A 517 -24.43 -9.61 26.52
C LEU A 517 -23.96 -10.78 25.64
N GLU A 518 -22.94 -11.48 26.12
CA GLU A 518 -22.26 -12.59 25.43
C GLU A 518 -23.25 -13.66 24.90
N GLU A 519 -24.22 -14.09 25.72
CA GLU A 519 -25.28 -15.04 25.34
C GLU A 519 -26.20 -14.53 24.21
N GLY A 520 -26.42 -13.21 24.18
CA GLY A 520 -27.21 -12.56 23.13
C GLY A 520 -26.49 -12.53 21.78
N ILE A 521 -25.16 -12.44 21.80
CA ILE A 521 -24.34 -12.43 20.57
C ILE A 521 -24.29 -13.84 19.96
N TYR A 522 -24.07 -14.88 20.76
CA TYR A 522 -24.09 -16.26 20.25
C TYR A 522 -25.46 -16.59 19.63
N SER A 523 -26.54 -16.26 20.31
CA SER A 523 -27.92 -16.46 19.82
C SER A 523 -28.19 -15.69 18.53
N LEU A 524 -27.66 -14.47 18.39
CA LEU A 524 -27.73 -13.70 17.15
C LEU A 524 -27.02 -14.45 16.00
N PHE A 525 -25.80 -14.97 16.22
CA PHE A 525 -25.05 -15.69 15.18
C PHE A 525 -25.75 -16.98 14.76
N VAL A 526 -26.39 -17.71 15.69
CA VAL A 526 -27.26 -18.85 15.35
C VAL A 526 -28.37 -18.41 14.40
N ASN A 527 -29.08 -17.33 14.73
CA ASN A 527 -30.17 -16.82 13.88
C ASN A 527 -29.67 -16.42 12.48
N VAL A 528 -28.45 -15.85 12.37
CA VAL A 528 -27.84 -15.46 11.08
C VAL A 528 -27.65 -16.67 10.17
N VAL A 529 -27.09 -17.77 10.70
CA VAL A 529 -26.84 -18.98 9.91
C VAL A 529 -28.15 -19.68 9.55
N SER A 530 -29.14 -19.66 10.46
CA SER A 530 -30.46 -20.26 10.23
C SER A 530 -31.38 -19.48 9.28
N ASP A 531 -31.22 -18.17 9.08
CA ASP A 531 -32.06 -17.37 8.17
C ASP A 531 -32.07 -17.94 6.74
N LYS A 532 -30.89 -18.38 6.25
CA LYS A 532 -30.74 -18.98 4.91
C LYS A 532 -31.35 -20.38 4.79
N GLN A 533 -31.41 -21.14 5.88
CA GLN A 533 -32.07 -22.45 5.92
C GLN A 533 -33.60 -22.30 5.73
N ARG A 534 -34.18 -21.18 6.23
CA ARG A 534 -35.61 -20.86 6.09
C ARG A 534 -36.02 -20.31 4.73
N MET A 535 -35.08 -19.87 3.89
CA MET A 535 -35.37 -19.38 2.53
C MET A 535 -35.36 -20.47 1.44
N LYS A 536 -34.92 -21.69 1.77
CA LYS A 536 -34.87 -22.85 0.86
C LYS A 536 -35.82 -23.99 1.25
N SER A 537 -36.56 -23.84 2.35
CA SER A 537 -37.70 -24.68 2.73
C SER A 537 -38.98 -23.92 2.41
#